data_AF-A0A5J4PC75-F1
#
_entry.id   AF-A0A5J4PC75-F1
#
_cell.length_a   1.000
_cell.length_b   1.000
_cell.length_c   1.000
_cell.angle_alpha   90.00
_cell.angle_beta   90.00
_cell.angle_gamma   90.00
#
_symmetry.space_group_name_H-M   'P 1'
#
loop_
_entity.id
_entity.type
_entity.pdbx_description
1 polymer ?
#
loop_
_entity_poly.entity_id
_entity_poly.type
_entity_poly.pdbx_seq_one_letter_code
_entity_poly.pdbx_strand_id
1 'polypeptide(L)' 'LAPVDFDFQDKNILLVDDRMKTGATATFACELLKGAKLIKTFAVNGSADYALYDEACFCFPWNI' A
#
# COMPACT_ATOMS: atom_id res chain seq x y z
N LEU A 1 1.32 -18.69 -3.16
CA LEU A 1 0.80 -17.62 -2.30
C LEU A 1 -0.19 -18.23 -1.33
N ALA A 2 0.00 -18.01 -0.04
CA ALA A 2 -1.02 -18.37 0.94
C ALA A 2 -2.21 -17.39 0.81
N PRO A 3 -3.44 -17.84 1.10
CA PRO A 3 -4.59 -16.95 1.16
C PRO A 3 -4.40 -15.90 2.26
N VAL A 4 -5.04 -14.74 2.09
CA VAL A 4 -5.11 -13.71 3.13
C VAL A 4 -5.84 -14.30 4.35
N ASP A 5 -5.20 -14.26 5.52
CA ASP A 5 -5.62 -14.97 6.73
C ASP A 5 -6.42 -14.10 7.70
N PHE A 6 -6.88 -12.93 7.26
CA PHE A 6 -7.73 -12.03 8.02
C PHE A 6 -9.02 -11.71 7.27
N ASP A 7 -10.07 -11.38 8.03
CA ASP A 7 -11.35 -10.95 7.48
C ASP A 7 -11.30 -9.49 7.03
N PHE A 8 -11.47 -9.26 5.73
CA PHE A 8 -11.43 -7.93 5.10
C PHE A 8 -12.70 -7.59 4.31
N GLN A 9 -13.68 -8.49 4.22
CA GLN A 9 -14.88 -8.29 3.42
C GLN A 9 -15.69 -7.11 3.97
N ASP A 10 -16.14 -6.22 3.09
CA ASP A 10 -16.87 -4.99 3.42
C ASP A 10 -16.16 -4.03 4.39
N LYS A 11 -14.87 -4.21 4.65
CA LYS A 11 -14.06 -3.33 5.50
C LYS A 11 -13.36 -2.25 4.69
N ASN A 12 -13.11 -1.12 5.34
CA ASN A 12 -12.23 -0.08 4.80
C ASN A 12 -10.79 -0.46 5.17
N ILE A 13 -9.94 -0.63 4.16
CA ILE A 13 -8.54 -1.02 4.31
C ILE A 13 -7.64 0.13 3.90
N LEU A 14 -6.64 0.42 4.75
CA LEU A 14 -5.52 1.28 4.40
C LEU A 14 -4.31 0.39 4.11
N LEU A 15 -3.89 0.33 2.85
CA LEU A 15 -2.69 -0.37 2.42
C LEU A 15 -1.49 0.57 2.59
N VAL A 16 -0.53 0.16 3.41
CA VAL A 16 0.64 0.96 3.77
C VAL A 16 1.90 0.34 3.18
N ASP A 17 2.75 1.17 2.58
CA ASP A 17 4.07 0.77 2.09
C ASP A 17 5.11 1.88 2.40
N ASP A 18 6.39 1.53 2.45
CA ASP A 18 7.44 2.53 2.64
C ASP A 18 7.67 3.36 1.37
N ARG A 19 7.76 2.68 0.22
CA ARG A 19 8.03 3.29 -1.07
C ARG A 19 7.16 2.73 -2.20
N MET A 20 6.30 3.57 -2.78
CA MET A 20 5.52 3.22 -3.97
C MET A 20 6.10 3.86 -5.23
N LYS A 21 6.98 3.13 -5.94
CA LYS A 21 7.60 3.63 -7.19
C LYS A 21 6.73 3.42 -8.43
N THR A 22 6.38 2.16 -8.72
CA THR A 22 5.58 1.79 -9.90
C THR A 22 4.14 1.42 -9.54
N GLY A 23 3.84 1.26 -8.25
CA GLY A 23 2.55 0.81 -7.76
C GLY A 23 2.23 -0.67 -7.99
N ALA A 24 3.09 -1.45 -8.68
CA ALA A 24 2.78 -2.83 -9.06
C ALA A 24 2.47 -3.74 -7.85
N THR A 25 3.22 -3.61 -6.76
CA THR A 25 2.97 -4.33 -5.51
C THR A 25 1.63 -3.93 -4.89
N ALA A 26 1.33 -2.63 -4.86
CA ALA A 26 0.07 -2.12 -4.32
C ALA A 26 -1.12 -2.59 -5.16
N THR A 27 -1.01 -2.56 -6.49
CA THR A 27 -2.02 -3.11 -7.40
C THR A 27 -2.28 -4.59 -7.11
N PHE A 28 -1.22 -5.38 -6.97
CA PHE A 28 -1.38 -6.80 -6.65
C PHE A 28 -2.04 -7.03 -5.28
N ALA A 29 -1.69 -6.23 -4.26
CA ALA A 29 -2.34 -6.30 -2.95
C ALA A 29 -3.84 -5.91 -3.02
N CYS A 30 -4.19 -4.87 -3.78
CA CYS A 30 -5.59 -4.51 -4.02
C CYS A 30 -6.37 -5.65 -4.69
N GLU A 31 -5.74 -6.38 -5.62
CA GLU A 31 -6.33 -7.54 -6.28
C GLU A 31 -6.59 -8.71 -5.30
N LEU A 32 -5.65 -8.96 -4.38
CA LEU A 32 -5.84 -9.96 -3.32
C LEU A 32 -6.96 -9.59 -2.33
N LEU A 33 -7.22 -8.30 -2.16
CA LEU A 33 -8.22 -7.75 -1.24
C LEU A 33 -9.55 -7.40 -1.94
N LYS A 34 -9.80 -7.93 -3.14
CA LYS A 34 -11.09 -7.80 -3.83
C LYS A 34 -12.23 -8.30 -2.93
N GLY A 35 -13.13 -7.38 -2.57
CA GLY A 35 -14.20 -7.61 -1.59
C GLY A 35 -14.15 -6.68 -0.37
N ALA A 36 -13.04 -5.96 -0.17
CA ALA A 36 -13.02 -4.81 0.72
C ALA A 36 -13.97 -3.72 0.21
N LYS A 37 -14.61 -3.01 1.14
CA LYS A 37 -15.55 -1.90 0.83
C LYS A 37 -14.82 -0.71 0.20
N LEU A 38 -13.64 -0.40 0.72
CA LEU A 38 -12.79 0.67 0.24
C LEU A 38 -11.34 0.30 0.51
N ILE A 39 -10.48 0.50 -0.48
CA ILE A 39 -9.04 0.39 -0.32
C ILE A 39 -8.45 1.77 -0.62
N LYS A 40 -7.62 2.26 0.29
CA LYS A 40 -6.78 3.45 0.09
C LYS A 40 -5.33 3.09 0.32
N THR A 41 -4.44 3.79 -0.37
CA THR A 41 -2.99 3.57 -0.31
C THR A 41 -2.30 4.70 0.44
N PHE A 42 -1.36 4.35 1.30
CA PHE A 42 -0.47 5.30 1.97
C PHE A 42 0.99 4.90 1.73
N ALA A 43 1.81 5.85 1.30
CA ALA A 43 3.24 5.67 1.15
C ALA A 43 4.01 6.74 1.93
N VAL A 44 5.18 6.39 2.48
CA VAL A 44 6.09 7.43 2.98
C VAL A 44 6.67 8.21 1.80
N ASN A 45 7.15 7.52 0.76
CA ASN A 45 7.62 8.16 -0.46
C ASN A 45 7.04 7.49 -1.73
N GLY A 46 6.35 8.25 -2.58
CA GLY A 46 5.91 7.79 -3.90
C GLY A 46 4.45 8.09 -4.20
N SER A 47 3.95 7.47 -5.27
CA SER A 47 2.60 7.71 -5.77
C SER A 47 1.58 6.80 -5.09
N ALA A 48 0.74 7.40 -4.23
CA ALA A 48 -0.33 6.76 -3.47
C ALA A 48 -1.50 7.74 -3.26
N ASP A 49 -2.65 7.27 -2.77
CA ASP A 49 -3.77 8.15 -2.38
C ASP A 49 -3.35 9.16 -1.31
N TYR A 50 -2.42 8.74 -0.44
CA TYR A 50 -1.80 9.56 0.59
C TYR A 50 -0.29 9.33 0.55
N ALA A 51 0.50 10.40 0.46
CA ALA A 51 1.95 10.32 0.49
C ALA A 51 2.55 11.43 1.35
N LEU A 52 3.61 11.14 2.10
CA LEU A 52 4.38 12.19 2.79
C LEU A 52 5.35 12.89 1.82
N TYR A 53 5.94 12.12 0.91
CA TYR A 53 6.89 12.57 -0.10
C TYR A 53 6.61 11.88 -1.46
N ASP A 54 7.09 12.44 -2.57
CA ASP A 54 7.08 11.81 -3.90
C ASP A 54 8.38 12.16 -4.67
N GLU A 55 9.50 11.75 -4.09
CA GLU A 55 10.84 12.08 -4.55
C GLU A 55 11.53 10.89 -5.26
N ALA A 56 12.37 11.21 -6.24
CA ALA A 56 13.15 10.22 -6.99
C ALA A 56 14.18 9.49 -6.11
N CYS A 57 14.74 10.17 -5.11
CA CYS A 57 15.63 9.60 -4.11
C CYS A 57 15.16 10.05 -2.73
N PHE A 58 15.00 9.11 -1.80
CA PHE A 58 14.53 9.40 -0.46
C PHE A 58 15.40 8.63 0.53
N CYS A 59 16.01 9.35 1.48
CA CYS A 59 16.82 8.74 2.52
C CYS A 59 15.89 8.38 3.69
N PHE A 60 15.65 7.09 3.86
CA PHE A 60 14.80 6.63 4.96
C PHE A 60 15.53 6.79 6.30
N PRO A 61 14.88 7.38 7.33
CA PRO A 61 15.51 7.64 8.62
C PRO A 61 15.62 6.40 9.52
N TRP A 62 15.04 5.27 9.13
CA TRP A 62 15.14 4.01 9.86
C TRP A 62 16.31 3.16 9.37
N ASN A 63 17.01 2.52 10.31
CA ASN A 63 18.00 1.49 9.99
C ASN A 63 17.25 0.20 9.63
N ILE A 64 17.42 -0.27 8.39
CA ILE A 64 16.95 -1.60 7.95
C ILE A 64 17.97 -2.65 8.36
#